data_AF-A0A535VLL6-F1
#
_entry.id   AF-A0A535VLL6-F1
#
_cell.length_a   1.000
_cell.length_b   1.000
_cell.length_c   1.000
_cell.angle_alpha   90.00
_cell.angle_beta   90.00
_cell.angle_gamma   90.00
#
_symmetry.space_group_name_H-M   'P 1'
#
loop_
_entity.id
_entity.type
_entity.pdbx_description
1 polymer ?
#
loop_
_entity_poly.entity_id
_entity_poly.type
_entity_poly.pdbx_seq_one_letter_code
_entity_poly.pdbx_strand_id
1 'polypeptide(L)'
;MSCPCSTSRHSGLRTTHRCCGPITTLAALHSRHRDSWFRHLPPRPGLIRPVAHRLTSPRWSCHPRRRTSLWESGRLWSSSWPRSRSSAAAAANVTDVGTPHDRLRDLGLTLPKPPAALASYVPTRLVPIGEGRALLYIAGQVSSRDGQRMTGRCPDQVSVEQAQEAARACALNVLAQIEGAAGLTNIEQLMQLNGFVLCTEDFGDQPKVMNAASDLMVEVLGEAGRHTRAAVGASALPFSVTVEITAVAIVRTN
;
A
#
# COMPACT_ATOMS: atom_id res chain seq x y z
N MET A 1 75.28 -13.27 -41.64
CA MET A 1 75.97 -12.69 -40.48
C MET A 1 75.43 -13.36 -39.22
N SER A 2 76.27 -14.18 -38.61
CA SER A 2 76.40 -14.59 -37.20
C SER A 2 75.17 -14.85 -36.31
N CYS A 3 75.05 -16.12 -35.89
CA CYS A 3 74.45 -16.60 -34.63
C CYS A 3 75.35 -16.23 -33.41
N PRO A 4 74.88 -16.25 -32.13
CA PRO A 4 74.55 -17.47 -31.36
C PRO A 4 73.28 -17.38 -30.45
N CYS A 5 72.50 -18.45 -30.26
CA CYS A 5 72.63 -19.54 -29.24
C CYS A 5 72.43 -19.05 -27.78
N SER A 6 71.37 -19.45 -27.04
CA SER A 6 71.36 -20.75 -26.33
C SER A 6 69.96 -21.34 -26.02
N THR A 7 69.85 -22.64 -26.31
CA THR A 7 69.19 -23.79 -25.60
C THR A 7 68.68 -23.58 -24.16
N SER A 8 67.64 -24.27 -23.64
CA SER A 8 67.15 -25.65 -23.90
C SER A 8 65.72 -25.95 -23.35
N ARG A 9 65.00 -26.84 -24.07
CA ARG A 9 64.25 -28.09 -23.68
C ARG A 9 63.50 -28.12 -22.33
N HIS A 10 62.34 -28.75 -22.13
CA HIS A 10 61.45 -29.74 -22.79
C HIS A 10 60.12 -29.61 -21.98
N SER A 11 58.90 -29.93 -22.39
CA SER A 11 58.38 -31.11 -23.09
C SER A 11 56.89 -30.90 -23.40
N GLY A 12 56.45 -31.42 -24.55
CA GLY A 12 55.06 -31.89 -24.81
C GLY A 12 54.06 -30.82 -25.26
N LEU A 13 54.11 -30.33 -26.50
CA LEU A 13 53.35 -30.84 -27.67
C LEU A 13 51.82 -30.82 -27.47
N ARG A 14 51.12 -29.79 -27.95
CA ARG A 14 50.72 -29.47 -29.35
C ARG A 14 49.35 -30.06 -29.69
N THR A 15 48.31 -29.21 -29.76
CA THR A 15 47.64 -28.68 -30.99
C THR A 15 46.94 -29.77 -31.80
N THR A 16 45.68 -29.61 -32.21
CA THR A 16 45.36 -28.81 -33.41
C THR A 16 43.89 -28.37 -33.52
N HIS A 17 43.74 -27.28 -34.28
CA HIS A 17 42.56 -26.54 -34.75
C HIS A 17 41.62 -27.26 -35.74
N ARG A 18 40.45 -26.62 -35.95
CA ARG A 18 39.65 -26.42 -37.20
C ARG A 18 38.24 -27.03 -37.09
N CYS A 19 37.17 -26.55 -37.74
CA CYS A 19 36.82 -25.37 -38.55
C CYS A 19 35.27 -25.40 -38.66
N CYS A 20 34.66 -24.29 -39.11
CA CYS A 20 33.21 -24.11 -39.29
C CYS A 20 32.60 -24.79 -40.55
N GLY A 21 31.31 -25.15 -40.44
CA GLY A 21 30.28 -25.22 -41.51
C GLY A 21 29.93 -26.62 -42.06
N PRO A 22 28.74 -26.88 -42.68
CA PRO A 22 27.49 -26.10 -42.82
C PRO A 22 26.19 -26.88 -42.40
N ILE A 23 25.02 -26.28 -42.70
CA ILE A 23 23.63 -26.64 -42.34
C ILE A 23 23.05 -27.78 -43.21
N THR A 24 22.37 -28.77 -42.60
CA THR A 24 21.24 -29.50 -43.23
C THR A 24 20.29 -30.15 -42.21
N THR A 25 19.01 -30.10 -42.56
CA THR A 25 17.77 -30.55 -41.92
C THR A 25 17.68 -32.07 -41.69
N LEU A 26 17.19 -32.56 -40.54
CA LEU A 26 16.01 -33.45 -40.43
C LEU A 26 15.66 -33.88 -38.99
N ALA A 27 14.38 -33.70 -38.71
CA ALA A 27 13.48 -34.38 -37.79
C ALA A 27 13.94 -35.60 -36.96
N ALA A 28 13.48 -35.57 -35.70
CA ALA A 28 12.70 -36.59 -35.00
C ALA A 28 13.35 -37.41 -33.88
N LEU A 29 12.47 -37.62 -32.88
CA LEU A 29 12.42 -38.70 -31.89
C LEU A 29 13.22 -38.55 -30.60
N HIS A 30 12.44 -38.20 -29.57
CA HIS A 30 12.23 -39.00 -28.37
C HIS A 30 13.42 -39.23 -27.43
N SER A 31 13.30 -38.51 -26.32
CA SER A 31 13.19 -39.07 -24.97
C SER A 31 14.50 -39.28 -24.18
N ARG A 32 14.41 -38.79 -22.93
CA ARG A 32 15.16 -39.19 -21.72
C ARG A 32 16.63 -38.78 -21.68
N HIS A 33 16.94 -37.77 -20.86
CA HIS A 33 17.81 -37.90 -19.68
C HIS A 33 18.23 -36.52 -19.14
N ARG A 34 17.63 -36.13 -18.01
CA ARG A 34 18.07 -35.14 -17.00
C ARG A 34 17.05 -35.34 -15.86
N ASP A 35 17.38 -35.68 -14.62
CA ASP A 35 18.55 -35.34 -13.84
C ASP A 35 18.83 -36.43 -12.80
N SER A 36 20.11 -36.79 -12.66
CA SER A 36 20.63 -37.66 -11.60
C SER A 36 21.15 -36.79 -10.45
N TRP A 37 20.26 -36.27 -9.61
CA TRP A 37 20.65 -35.50 -8.42
C TRP A 37 19.71 -35.73 -7.24
N PHE A 38 19.42 -36.98 -6.89
CA PHE A 38 18.95 -37.36 -5.55
C PHE A 38 19.24 -38.86 -5.33
N ARG A 39 20.45 -39.18 -4.85
CA ARG A 39 20.68 -40.43 -4.11
C ARG A 39 21.03 -40.05 -2.69
N HIS A 40 20.48 -40.81 -1.76
CA HIS A 40 20.61 -40.72 -0.29
C HIS A 40 19.48 -39.98 0.44
N LEU A 41 18.30 -40.62 0.48
CA LEU A 41 17.34 -40.52 1.59
C LEU A 41 17.05 -41.94 2.11
N PRO A 42 16.97 -42.16 3.45
CA PRO A 42 16.67 -43.47 4.03
C PRO A 42 15.20 -43.89 3.84
N PRO A 43 14.87 -45.20 3.95
CA PRO A 43 13.53 -45.72 3.62
C PRO A 43 12.44 -45.28 4.62
N ARG A 44 11.27 -44.92 4.09
CA ARG A 44 10.04 -44.67 4.86
C ARG A 44 9.39 -45.99 5.28
N PRO A 45 8.96 -46.17 6.55
CA PRO A 45 8.22 -47.34 6.95
C PRO A 45 6.75 -47.31 6.47
N GLY A 46 6.35 -48.37 5.78
CA GLY A 46 5.07 -49.07 5.86
C GLY A 46 3.75 -48.30 5.69
N LEU A 47 3.15 -48.43 4.50
CA LEU A 47 1.73 -48.14 4.27
C LEU A 47 0.82 -49.05 5.12
N ILE A 48 -0.03 -48.46 5.95
CA ILE A 48 -1.24 -49.10 6.48
C ILE A 48 -2.36 -48.85 5.47
N ARG A 49 -2.95 -49.93 4.94
CA ARG A 49 -4.09 -49.91 4.02
C ARG A 49 -5.35 -49.40 4.75
N PRO A 50 -6.11 -48.43 4.22
CA PRO A 50 -7.41 -48.12 4.79
C PRO A 50 -8.42 -49.22 4.46
N VAL A 51 -9.01 -49.80 5.50
CA VAL A 51 -10.17 -50.69 5.43
C VAL A 51 -11.39 -49.85 5.05
N ALA A 52 -12.03 -50.19 3.93
CA ALA A 52 -13.26 -49.56 3.48
C ALA A 52 -14.44 -50.00 4.36
N HIS A 53 -14.77 -49.20 5.37
CA HIS A 53 -16.09 -49.30 6.01
C HIS A 53 -17.10 -48.48 5.21
N ARG A 54 -17.99 -49.22 4.54
CA ARG A 54 -19.15 -48.72 3.81
C ARG A 54 -20.16 -48.18 4.83
N LEU A 55 -20.06 -46.88 5.16
CA LEU A 55 -21.07 -46.18 5.95
C LEU A 55 -22.25 -45.85 5.03
N THR A 56 -23.35 -46.56 5.23
CA THR A 56 -24.66 -46.25 4.67
C THR A 56 -25.13 -44.91 5.22
N SER A 57 -25.17 -43.88 4.38
CA SER A 57 -25.72 -42.57 4.73
C SER A 57 -27.23 -42.68 5.01
N PRO A 58 -27.73 -42.21 6.17
CA PRO A 58 -29.16 -42.01 6.34
C PRO A 58 -29.64 -40.94 5.36
N ARG A 59 -30.66 -41.30 4.58
CA ARG A 59 -31.34 -40.46 3.60
C ARG A 59 -32.12 -39.38 4.36
N TRP A 60 -31.57 -38.17 4.46
CA TRP A 60 -32.28 -37.04 5.04
C TRP A 60 -33.41 -36.60 4.09
N SER A 61 -34.65 -36.82 4.53
CA SER A 61 -35.84 -36.30 3.87
C SER A 61 -36.01 -34.82 4.24
N CYS A 62 -35.87 -33.94 3.25
CA CYS A 62 -36.29 -32.55 3.39
C CYS A 62 -37.81 -32.50 3.59
N HIS A 63 -38.27 -32.20 4.81
CA HIS A 63 -39.64 -31.77 5.05
C HIS A 63 -39.70 -30.23 4.93
N PRO A 64 -40.66 -29.67 4.18
CA PRO A 64 -40.83 -28.23 4.09
C PRO A 64 -41.27 -27.68 5.44
N ARG A 65 -40.42 -26.85 6.06
CA ARG A 65 -40.73 -26.18 7.33
C ARG A 65 -41.78 -25.10 7.05
N ARG A 66 -42.99 -25.32 7.57
CA ARG A 66 -44.07 -24.32 7.60
C ARG A 66 -43.56 -23.04 8.25
N ARG A 67 -43.76 -21.92 7.52
CA ARG A 67 -43.59 -20.55 8.00
C ARG A 67 -44.70 -20.26 9.00
N THR A 68 -44.41 -20.35 10.30
CA THR A 68 -45.31 -19.83 11.34
C THR A 68 -44.92 -18.40 11.66
N SER A 69 -45.84 -17.49 11.37
CA SER A 69 -45.78 -16.10 11.77
C SER A 69 -46.03 -16.02 13.28
N LEU A 70 -45.03 -15.60 14.05
CA LEU A 70 -45.18 -15.19 15.44
C LEU A 70 -44.76 -13.73 15.55
N TRP A 71 -45.62 -12.88 15.00
CA TRP A 71 -45.86 -11.55 15.54
C TRP A 71 -46.78 -11.75 16.75
N GLU A 72 -46.66 -10.86 17.74
CA GLU A 72 -47.32 -10.88 19.05
C GLU A 72 -46.58 -11.60 20.19
N SER A 73 -45.70 -10.85 20.84
CA SER A 73 -45.95 -10.51 22.26
C SER A 73 -45.00 -9.40 22.68
N GLY A 74 -45.58 -8.21 22.86
CA GLY A 74 -44.90 -7.08 23.47
C GLY A 74 -44.45 -7.42 24.88
N ARG A 75 -43.19 -7.13 25.18
CA ARG A 75 -42.73 -6.84 26.52
C ARG A 75 -41.84 -5.61 26.45
N LEU A 76 -42.40 -4.54 27.00
CA LEU A 76 -41.86 -3.22 27.16
C LEU A 76 -40.58 -3.30 28.00
N TRP A 77 -39.42 -3.10 27.35
CA TRP A 77 -38.23 -2.66 28.07
C TRP A 77 -38.13 -1.15 27.87
N SER A 78 -38.81 -0.41 28.75
CA SER A 78 -38.66 1.05 28.83
C SER A 78 -37.35 1.36 29.55
N SER A 79 -36.23 1.36 28.84
CA SER A 79 -35.06 2.13 29.27
C SER A 79 -35.31 3.57 28.85
N SER A 80 -35.87 4.35 29.78
CA SER A 80 -35.98 5.80 29.69
C SER A 80 -34.57 6.41 29.72
N TRP A 81 -33.91 6.39 28.57
CA TRP A 81 -32.82 7.33 28.32
C TRP A 81 -33.48 8.69 28.07
N PRO A 82 -33.12 9.75 28.82
CA PRO A 82 -33.60 11.06 28.49
C PRO A 82 -33.07 11.41 27.10
N ARG A 83 -33.96 11.52 26.11
CA ARG A 83 -33.69 12.28 24.88
C ARG A 83 -33.43 13.71 25.34
N SER A 84 -32.16 14.04 25.57
CA SER A 84 -31.76 15.44 25.67
C SER A 84 -32.20 16.10 24.37
N ARG A 85 -33.00 17.16 24.55
CA ARG A 85 -33.47 18.00 23.45
C ARG A 85 -32.24 18.54 22.74
N SER A 86 -32.11 18.14 21.48
CA SER A 86 -31.66 18.99 20.38
C SER A 86 -30.56 20.00 20.73
N SER A 87 -29.30 19.64 20.49
CA SER A 87 -28.27 20.61 20.08
C SER A 87 -28.41 20.98 18.60
N ALA A 88 -29.65 21.05 18.09
CA ALA A 88 -30.00 21.65 16.80
C ALA A 88 -29.72 23.17 16.76
N ALA A 89 -29.13 23.74 17.83
CA ALA A 89 -28.68 25.12 17.94
C ALA A 89 -27.14 25.27 18.02
N ALA A 90 -26.36 24.23 17.73
CA ALA A 90 -24.92 24.35 17.45
C ALA A 90 -24.56 24.07 15.98
N ALA A 91 -25.57 23.92 15.12
CA ALA A 91 -25.44 23.75 13.67
C ALA A 91 -25.71 25.07 12.92
N ALA A 92 -25.21 26.19 13.47
CA ALA A 92 -25.38 27.51 12.89
C ALA A 92 -24.14 28.38 13.17
N ASN A 93 -23.06 28.08 12.43
CA ASN A 93 -22.08 29.04 11.89
C ASN A 93 -20.86 28.32 11.27
N VAL A 94 -21.08 27.53 10.23
CA VAL A 94 -20.07 27.37 9.17
C VAL A 94 -20.67 28.03 7.94
N THR A 95 -20.56 29.35 7.89
CA THR A 95 -20.72 30.09 6.64
C THR A 95 -19.44 29.85 5.84
N ASP A 96 -19.60 29.03 4.80
CA ASP A 96 -18.76 28.82 3.63
C ASP A 96 -17.73 29.92 3.31
N VAL A 97 -16.51 29.55 2.93
CA VAL A 97 -15.69 30.42 2.05
C VAL A 97 -14.58 29.63 1.34
N GLY A 98 -14.75 29.45 0.03
CA GLY A 98 -13.71 29.03 -0.91
C GLY A 98 -13.68 27.53 -1.22
N THR A 99 -13.45 27.21 -2.50
CA THR A 99 -13.11 25.85 -2.94
C THR A 99 -11.78 25.41 -2.29
N PRO A 100 -11.49 24.10 -2.20
CA PRO A 100 -10.16 23.65 -1.74
C PRO A 100 -9.01 24.33 -2.49
N HIS A 101 -9.19 24.63 -3.77
CA HIS A 101 -8.22 25.36 -4.60
C HIS A 101 -8.04 26.81 -4.16
N ASP A 102 -9.11 27.49 -3.73
CA ASP A 102 -9.01 28.84 -3.18
C ASP A 102 -8.20 28.85 -1.88
N ARG A 103 -8.44 27.89 -0.99
CA ARG A 103 -7.69 27.77 0.28
C ARG A 103 -6.22 27.44 0.04
N LEU A 104 -5.93 26.58 -0.94
CA LEU A 104 -4.54 26.31 -1.36
C LEU A 104 -3.85 27.59 -1.84
N ARG A 105 -4.54 28.41 -2.66
CA ARG A 105 -4.01 29.69 -3.13
C ARG A 105 -3.78 30.67 -1.98
N ASP A 106 -4.70 30.76 -1.02
CA ASP A 106 -4.61 31.66 0.12
C ASP A 106 -3.46 31.27 1.07
N LEU A 107 -3.17 29.96 1.18
CA LEU A 107 -2.00 29.44 1.89
C LEU A 107 -0.68 29.60 1.10
N GLY A 108 -0.73 30.13 -0.12
CA GLY A 108 0.44 30.24 -1.01
C GLY A 108 0.98 28.89 -1.47
N LEU A 109 0.15 27.85 -1.48
CA LEU A 109 0.54 26.49 -1.83
C LEU A 109 0.09 26.16 -3.25
N THR A 110 1.00 25.55 -4.01
CA THR A 110 0.72 24.98 -5.33
C THR A 110 0.78 23.47 -5.24
N LEU A 111 -0.21 22.78 -5.82
CA LEU A 111 -0.18 21.33 -5.89
C LEU A 111 0.98 20.87 -6.81
N PRO A 112 1.85 19.98 -6.34
CA PRO A 112 2.86 19.38 -7.20
C PRO A 112 2.19 18.49 -8.24
N LYS A 113 2.93 18.18 -9.31
CA LYS A 113 2.49 17.13 -10.24
C LYS A 113 2.34 15.81 -9.46
N PRO A 114 1.22 15.08 -9.61
CA PRO A 114 1.01 13.81 -8.90
C PRO A 114 2.19 12.85 -9.14
N PRO A 115 2.84 12.34 -8.08
CA PRO A 115 3.94 11.39 -8.23
C PRO A 115 3.51 10.14 -9.01
N ALA A 116 4.30 9.77 -10.02
CA ALA A 116 4.09 8.53 -10.75
C ALA A 116 4.42 7.31 -9.86
N ALA A 117 3.80 6.17 -10.16
CA ALA A 117 4.14 4.92 -9.50
C ALA A 117 5.61 4.55 -9.71
N LEU A 118 6.26 4.04 -8.66
CA LEU A 118 7.68 3.66 -8.69
C LEU A 118 7.92 2.21 -9.11
N ALA A 119 6.87 1.39 -9.18
CA ALA A 119 6.93 -0.02 -9.54
C ALA A 119 5.58 -0.53 -10.05
N SER A 120 5.32 -1.83 -9.96
CA SER A 120 4.09 -2.51 -10.42
C SER A 120 2.85 -2.27 -9.54
N TYR A 121 2.71 -1.10 -8.92
CA TYR A 121 1.54 -0.69 -8.14
C TYR A 121 0.95 0.61 -8.72
N VAL A 122 -0.29 0.94 -8.36
CA VAL A 122 -0.95 2.18 -8.80
C VAL A 122 -0.90 3.23 -7.69
N PRO A 123 -0.76 4.53 -8.02
CA PRO A 123 -0.72 5.58 -7.00
C PRO A 123 -2.06 5.75 -6.29
N THR A 124 -3.16 5.46 -6.99
CA THR A 124 -4.52 5.56 -6.46
C THR A 124 -5.41 4.43 -6.99
N ARG A 125 -6.38 4.01 -6.18
CA ARG A 125 -7.42 3.04 -6.59
C ARG A 125 -8.80 3.51 -6.13
N LEU A 126 -9.70 3.67 -7.09
CA LEU A 126 -11.11 3.95 -6.85
C LEU A 126 -11.90 2.64 -6.73
N VAL A 127 -12.72 2.54 -5.69
CA VAL A 127 -13.61 1.40 -5.42
C VAL A 127 -15.03 1.95 -5.23
N PRO A 128 -15.95 1.74 -6.19
CA PRO A 128 -17.33 2.22 -6.06
C PRO A 128 -18.03 1.63 -4.83
N ILE A 129 -18.75 2.47 -4.10
CA ILE A 129 -19.56 2.07 -2.94
C ILE A 129 -21.06 2.33 -3.15
N GLY A 130 -21.45 2.76 -4.36
CA GLY A 130 -22.84 3.04 -4.74
C GLY A 130 -23.18 4.52 -4.69
N GLU A 131 -24.35 4.88 -5.21
CA GLU A 131 -24.93 6.25 -5.13
C GLU A 131 -24.01 7.36 -5.68
N GLY A 132 -23.20 7.05 -6.71
CA GLY A 132 -22.24 8.01 -7.24
C GLY A 132 -21.09 8.33 -6.27
N ARG A 133 -20.72 7.38 -5.41
CA ARG A 133 -19.59 7.50 -4.47
C ARG A 133 -18.60 6.36 -4.63
N ALA A 134 -17.34 6.64 -4.32
CA ALA A 134 -16.27 5.65 -4.28
C ALA A 134 -15.32 5.90 -3.10
N LEU A 135 -14.73 4.81 -2.60
CA LEU A 135 -13.53 4.86 -1.77
C LEU A 135 -12.33 5.09 -2.68
N LEU A 136 -11.57 6.13 -2.39
CA LEU A 136 -10.29 6.44 -3.01
C LEU A 136 -9.17 6.01 -2.06
N TYR A 137 -8.47 4.95 -2.41
CA TYR A 137 -7.25 4.51 -1.74
C TYR A 137 -6.05 5.20 -2.37
N ILE A 138 -5.19 5.80 -1.54
CA ILE A 138 -3.99 6.52 -1.98
C ILE A 138 -2.77 5.78 -1.44
N ALA A 139 -1.88 5.38 -2.34
CA ALA A 139 -0.62 4.72 -1.96
C ALA A 139 0.26 5.67 -1.14
N GLY A 140 1.27 5.11 -0.46
CA GLY A 140 2.22 5.88 0.34
C GLY A 140 2.86 7.03 -0.45
N GLN A 141 2.67 8.25 0.04
CA GLN A 141 3.27 9.46 -0.48
C GLN A 141 4.47 9.83 0.40
N VAL A 142 5.65 9.79 -0.21
CA VAL A 142 6.92 10.11 0.44
C VAL A 142 7.10 11.62 0.59
N SER A 143 7.89 12.04 1.58
CA SER A 143 8.22 13.45 1.80
C SER A 143 9.14 13.93 0.69
N SER A 144 8.55 14.61 -0.29
CA SER A 144 9.20 15.16 -1.46
C SER A 144 8.59 16.52 -1.78
N ARG A 145 9.44 17.49 -2.07
CA ARG A 145 9.07 18.85 -2.45
C ARG A 145 9.84 19.23 -3.71
N ASP A 146 9.13 19.69 -4.73
CA ASP A 146 9.73 20.12 -6.01
C ASP A 146 10.64 19.07 -6.66
N GLY A 147 10.28 17.79 -6.50
CA GLY A 147 11.05 16.63 -7.01
C GLY A 147 12.25 16.23 -6.15
N GLN A 148 12.55 16.97 -5.07
CA GLN A 148 13.60 16.64 -4.11
C GLN A 148 13.03 15.94 -2.88
N ARG A 149 13.63 14.81 -2.51
CA ARG A 149 13.23 14.05 -1.33
C ARG A 149 13.77 14.71 -0.08
N MET A 150 12.92 14.83 0.93
CA MET A 150 13.28 15.24 2.28
C MET A 150 13.65 13.96 3.05
N THR A 151 14.93 13.82 3.38
CA THR A 151 15.49 12.60 3.96
C THR A 151 16.10 12.88 5.32
N GLY A 152 16.09 11.86 6.18
CA GLY A 152 16.76 11.87 7.47
C GLY A 152 15.85 11.39 8.58
N ARG A 153 16.47 10.77 9.58
CA ARG A 153 15.82 10.23 10.77
C ARG A 153 15.65 11.33 11.84
N CYS A 154 14.50 11.35 12.49
CA CYS A 154 14.16 12.28 13.57
C CYS A 154 14.37 11.63 14.95
N PRO A 155 14.96 12.30 15.94
CA PRO A 155 15.49 13.67 15.92
C PRO A 155 17.00 13.76 15.62
N ASP A 156 17.65 12.66 15.23
CA ASP A 156 19.12 12.56 15.16
C ASP A 156 19.74 13.24 13.92
N GLN A 157 19.09 13.14 12.77
CA GLN A 157 19.54 13.75 11.51
C GLN A 157 18.70 14.97 11.12
N VAL A 158 17.43 14.99 11.51
CA VAL A 158 16.51 16.11 11.28
C VAL A 158 15.79 16.47 12.56
N SER A 159 15.48 17.75 12.75
CA SER A 159 14.69 18.20 13.90
C SER A 159 13.21 17.83 13.74
N VAL A 160 12.45 17.97 14.83
CA VAL A 160 10.99 17.74 14.82
C VAL A 160 10.30 18.71 13.87
N GLU A 161 10.77 19.96 13.79
CA GLU A 161 10.25 21.00 12.91
C GLU A 161 10.51 20.64 11.44
N GLN A 162 11.71 20.15 11.12
CA GLN A 162 12.02 19.66 9.77
C GLN A 162 11.18 18.42 9.40
N ALA A 163 10.91 17.54 10.36
CA ALA A 163 10.00 16.41 10.16
C ALA A 163 8.54 16.86 9.97
N GLN A 164 8.10 17.93 10.64
CA GLN A 164 6.79 18.55 10.42
C GLN A 164 6.67 19.13 9.01
N GLU A 165 7.71 19.81 8.52
CA GLU A 165 7.77 20.28 7.13
C GLU A 165 7.69 19.10 6.14
N ALA A 166 8.40 18.00 6.42
CA ALA A 166 8.33 16.77 5.63
C ALA A 166 6.92 16.15 5.62
N ALA A 167 6.24 16.12 6.77
CA ALA A 167 4.86 15.67 6.88
C ALA A 167 3.89 16.57 6.08
N ARG A 168 4.10 17.89 6.11
CA ARG A 168 3.32 18.85 5.32
C ARG A 168 3.51 18.63 3.82
N ALA A 169 4.75 18.34 3.38
CA ALA A 169 5.03 17.99 1.98
C ALA A 169 4.36 16.68 1.55
N CYS A 170 4.37 15.64 2.40
CA CYS A 170 3.61 14.41 2.17
C CYS A 170 2.11 14.67 2.00
N ALA A 171 1.52 15.48 2.88
CA ALA A 171 0.10 15.80 2.83
C ALA A 171 -0.26 16.54 1.53
N LEU A 172 0.60 17.45 1.06
CA LEU A 172 0.43 18.11 -0.23
C LEU A 172 0.51 17.13 -1.41
N ASN A 173 1.42 16.14 -1.36
CA ASN A 173 1.49 15.07 -2.35
C ASN A 173 0.22 14.19 -2.35
N VAL A 174 -0.36 13.92 -1.18
CA VAL A 174 -1.65 13.21 -1.06
C VAL A 174 -2.77 14.01 -1.73
N LEU A 175 -2.86 15.32 -1.47
CA LEU A 175 -3.84 16.19 -2.13
C LEU A 175 -3.67 16.20 -3.65
N ALA A 176 -2.43 16.23 -4.15
CA ALA A 176 -2.16 16.13 -5.59
C ALA A 176 -2.66 14.81 -6.20
N GLN A 177 -2.49 13.68 -5.51
CA GLN A 177 -3.03 12.40 -5.98
C GLN A 177 -4.56 12.40 -6.02
N ILE A 178 -5.22 13.02 -5.03
CA ILE A 178 -6.68 13.12 -5.02
C ILE A 178 -7.16 14.01 -6.17
N GLU A 179 -6.49 15.14 -6.40
CA GLU A 179 -6.78 16.03 -7.53
C GLU A 179 -6.68 15.27 -8.86
N GLY A 180 -5.61 14.52 -9.07
CA GLY A 180 -5.41 13.74 -10.29
C GLY A 180 -6.39 12.58 -10.47
N ALA A 181 -6.91 12.00 -9.39
CA ALA A 181 -7.79 10.83 -9.44
C ALA A 181 -9.28 11.19 -9.52
N ALA A 182 -9.72 12.21 -8.78
CA ALA A 182 -11.13 12.56 -8.63
C ALA A 182 -11.41 14.07 -8.60
N GLY A 183 -10.41 14.91 -8.36
CA GLY A 183 -10.58 16.34 -8.11
C GLY A 183 -10.90 16.65 -6.64
N LEU A 184 -10.27 17.69 -6.09
CA LEU A 184 -10.43 18.06 -4.67
C LEU A 184 -11.87 18.47 -4.30
N THR A 185 -12.62 19.06 -5.22
CA THR A 185 -14.03 19.45 -5.02
C THR A 185 -14.99 18.27 -4.90
N ASN A 186 -14.52 17.07 -5.27
CA ASN A 186 -15.31 15.85 -5.20
C ASN A 186 -15.04 15.05 -3.93
N ILE A 187 -14.14 15.50 -3.05
CA ILE A 187 -13.94 14.88 -1.74
C ILE A 187 -15.19 15.12 -0.88
N GLU A 188 -15.79 14.03 -0.41
CA GLU A 188 -16.87 14.07 0.57
C GLU A 188 -16.30 14.00 1.99
N GLN A 189 -15.35 13.10 2.23
CA GLN A 189 -14.72 12.92 3.53
C GLN A 189 -13.33 12.28 3.41
N LEU A 190 -12.33 12.84 4.07
CA LEU A 190 -11.07 12.16 4.35
C LEU A 190 -11.28 11.22 5.55
N MET A 191 -11.26 9.92 5.30
CA MET A 191 -11.61 8.91 6.32
C MET A 191 -10.44 8.65 7.26
N GLN A 192 -9.26 8.45 6.68
CA GLN A 192 -8.09 7.98 7.41
C GLN A 192 -6.81 8.54 6.80
N LEU A 193 -5.88 8.93 7.69
CA LEU A 193 -4.52 9.32 7.35
C LEU A 193 -3.55 8.48 8.21
N ASN A 194 -2.72 7.65 7.60
CA ASN A 194 -1.71 6.89 8.34
C ASN A 194 -0.33 7.46 8.01
N GLY A 195 0.36 7.92 9.05
CA GLY A 195 1.69 8.51 8.96
C GLY A 195 2.76 7.60 9.55
N PHE A 196 3.83 7.44 8.80
CA PHE A 196 5.04 6.74 9.18
C PHE A 196 6.17 7.75 9.26
N VAL A 197 6.79 7.88 10.44
CA VAL A 197 7.89 8.81 10.68
C VAL A 197 9.16 8.01 10.86
N LEU A 198 10.19 8.29 10.05
CA LEU A 198 11.52 7.72 10.24
C LEU A 198 12.13 8.35 11.50
N CYS A 199 12.21 7.58 12.58
CA CYS A 199 12.65 8.10 13.86
C CYS A 199 13.54 7.14 14.66
N THR A 200 14.20 7.67 15.69
CA THR A 200 14.90 6.85 16.68
C THR A 200 13.89 6.05 17.52
N GLU A 201 14.35 4.95 18.12
CA GLU A 201 13.49 4.02 18.88
C GLU A 201 12.78 4.70 20.07
N ASP A 202 13.46 5.64 20.73
CA ASP A 202 12.93 6.37 21.89
C ASP A 202 12.10 7.61 21.52
N PHE A 203 11.91 7.90 20.24
CA PHE A 203 11.13 9.06 19.83
C PHE A 203 9.64 8.79 20.03
N GLY A 204 8.96 9.61 20.85
CA GLY A 204 7.52 9.49 21.14
C GLY A 204 6.64 10.58 20.52
N ASP A 205 7.24 11.52 19.79
CA ASP A 205 6.58 12.72 19.27
C ASP A 205 6.11 12.57 17.81
N GLN A 206 5.94 11.34 17.31
CA GLN A 206 5.34 11.12 15.98
C GLN A 206 3.98 11.80 15.82
N PRO A 207 3.08 11.83 16.84
CA PRO A 207 1.84 12.59 16.74
C PRO A 207 2.05 14.08 16.51
N LYS A 208 3.10 14.68 17.10
CA LYS A 208 3.45 16.10 16.93
C LYS A 208 3.94 16.38 15.51
N VAL A 209 4.72 15.48 14.93
CA VAL A 209 5.14 15.54 13.51
C VAL A 209 3.93 15.48 12.60
N MET A 210 3.04 14.51 12.84
CA MET A 210 1.88 14.27 12.00
C MET A 210 0.78 15.34 12.12
N ASN A 211 0.80 16.18 13.15
CA ASN A 211 -0.12 17.33 13.25
C ASN A 211 0.04 18.27 12.06
N ALA A 212 1.27 18.53 11.59
CA ALA A 212 1.48 19.38 10.43
C ALA A 212 0.78 18.88 9.15
N ALA A 213 0.68 17.55 8.98
CA ALA A 213 -0.11 16.96 7.90
C ALA A 213 -1.61 17.08 8.14
N SER A 214 -2.06 16.82 9.38
CA SER A 214 -3.49 16.87 9.72
C SER A 214 -4.06 18.28 9.65
N ASP A 215 -3.32 19.28 10.13
CA ASP A 215 -3.70 20.69 10.12
C ASP A 215 -3.85 21.16 8.68
N LEU A 216 -2.90 20.83 7.79
CA LEU A 216 -3.00 21.15 6.35
C LEU A 216 -4.25 20.54 5.70
N MET A 217 -4.57 19.28 6.01
CA MET A 217 -5.77 18.63 5.44
C MET A 217 -7.04 19.36 5.85
N VAL A 218 -7.14 19.80 7.11
CA VAL A 218 -8.30 20.54 7.62
C VAL A 218 -8.32 21.97 7.08
N GLU A 219 -7.18 22.65 6.99
CA GLU A 219 -7.08 24.00 6.40
C GLU A 219 -7.54 24.02 4.93
N VAL A 220 -7.17 23.01 4.14
CA VAL A 220 -7.52 22.94 2.71
C VAL A 220 -8.94 22.41 2.48
N LEU A 221 -9.31 21.31 3.14
CA LEU A 221 -10.57 20.60 2.87
C LEU A 221 -11.72 21.04 3.80
N GLY A 222 -11.45 21.80 4.85
CA GLY A 222 -12.43 22.19 5.86
C GLY A 222 -12.94 20.96 6.64
N GLU A 223 -14.25 20.88 6.86
CA GLU A 223 -14.87 19.78 7.62
C GLU A 223 -14.60 18.40 6.97
N ALA A 224 -14.60 18.34 5.64
CA ALA A 224 -14.27 17.11 4.90
C ALA A 224 -12.82 16.65 5.14
N GLY A 225 -11.95 17.54 5.63
CA GLY A 225 -10.57 17.23 5.97
C GLY A 225 -10.37 16.56 7.32
N ARG A 226 -11.39 16.47 8.19
CA ARG A 226 -11.25 15.83 9.50
C ARG A 226 -11.21 14.32 9.37
N HIS A 227 -10.20 13.67 9.93
CA HIS A 227 -9.93 12.25 9.66
C HIS A 227 -9.54 11.48 10.92
N THR A 228 -9.69 10.17 10.86
CA THR A 228 -9.00 9.26 11.78
C THR A 228 -7.52 9.19 11.43
N ARG A 229 -6.65 8.92 12.41
CA ARG A 229 -5.20 8.90 12.18
C ARG A 229 -4.49 7.80 12.94
N ALA A 230 -3.44 7.25 12.33
CA ALA A 230 -2.36 6.56 13.02
C ALA A 230 -1.05 7.30 12.77
N ALA A 231 -0.23 7.48 13.81
CA ALA A 231 1.10 8.07 13.73
C ALA A 231 2.08 7.10 14.40
N VAL A 232 2.96 6.49 13.61
CA VAL A 232 3.87 5.44 14.08
C VAL A 232 5.31 5.73 13.66
N GLY A 233 6.24 5.28 14.50
CA GLY A 233 7.66 5.26 14.16
C GLY A 233 7.98 4.13 13.20
N ALA A 234 8.83 4.41 12.22
CA ALA A 234 9.38 3.43 11.30
C ALA A 234 10.91 3.38 11.44
N SER A 235 11.47 2.17 11.46
CA SER A 235 12.93 1.97 11.51
C SER A 235 13.61 2.25 10.16
N ALA A 236 12.87 2.15 9.07
CA ALA A 236 13.30 2.48 7.72
C ALA A 236 12.10 2.89 6.86
N LEU A 237 12.32 3.84 5.96
CA LEU A 237 11.37 4.25 4.93
C LEU A 237 12.04 4.21 3.54
N PRO A 238 11.26 4.06 2.45
CA PRO A 238 11.79 4.08 1.09
C PRO A 238 12.68 5.31 0.85
N PHE A 239 13.86 5.11 0.27
CA PHE A 239 14.84 6.18 0.01
C PHE A 239 15.30 6.97 1.25
N SER A 240 15.08 6.45 2.45
CA SER A 240 15.39 7.13 3.72
C SER A 240 14.68 8.48 3.88
N VAL A 241 13.48 8.62 3.31
CA VAL A 241 12.64 9.81 3.52
C VAL A 241 12.24 9.95 4.98
N THR A 242 12.00 11.18 5.42
CA THR A 242 11.66 11.46 6.82
C THR A 242 10.24 11.03 7.17
N VAL A 243 9.29 11.23 6.26
CA VAL A 243 7.87 10.89 6.47
C VAL A 243 7.29 10.20 5.24
N GLU A 244 6.38 9.26 5.47
CA GLU A 244 5.51 8.69 4.45
C GLU A 244 4.06 8.70 4.95
N ILE A 245 3.12 9.08 4.08
CA ILE A 245 1.69 9.15 4.42
C ILE A 245 0.86 8.39 3.40
N THR A 246 -0.05 7.54 3.88
CA THR A 246 -1.13 6.95 3.07
C THR A 246 -2.48 7.45 3.56
N ALA A 247 -3.46 7.51 2.67
CA ALA A 247 -4.78 8.03 2.98
C ALA A 247 -5.89 7.25 2.29
N VAL A 248 -7.08 7.30 2.90
CA VAL A 248 -8.33 6.81 2.32
C VAL A 248 -9.36 7.92 2.40
N ALA A 249 -10.02 8.20 1.28
CA ALA A 249 -11.07 9.21 1.20
C ALA A 249 -12.35 8.64 0.57
N ILE A 250 -13.49 9.23 0.87
CA ILE A 250 -14.73 9.07 0.10
C ILE A 250 -14.79 10.23 -0.89
N VAL A 251 -15.00 9.89 -2.16
CA VAL A 251 -15.15 10.86 -3.24
C VAL A 251 -16.43 10.61 -4.01
N ARG A 252 -16.99 11.67 -4.58
CA ARG A 252 -18.09 11.61 -5.53
C ARG A 252 -17.55 11.20 -6.91
N THR A 253 -18.21 10.22 -7.51
CA THR A 253 -17.99 9.79 -8.89
C THR A 253 -19.19 10.22 -9.71
N ASN A 254 -18.98 11.14 -10.65
CA ASN A 254 -19.99 11.49 -11.65
C ASN A 254 -20.29 10.32 -12.60
#